data_AF-A0A5K7YEQ5-F1
#
_entry.id   AF-A0A5K7YEQ5-F1
#
_cell.length_a   1.000
_cell.length_b   1.000
_cell.length_c   1.000
_cell.angle_alpha   90.00
_cell.angle_beta   90.00
_cell.angle_gamma   90.00
#
_symmetry.space_group_name_H-M   'P 1'
#
loop_
_entity.id
_entity.type
_entity.pdbx_description
1 polymer ?
#
loop_
_entity_poly.entity_id
_entity_poly.type
_entity_poly.pdbx_seq_one_letter_code
_entity_poly.pdbx_strand_id
1 'polypeptide(L)'
;MKAFNIYLTGVGGQGIGLISEIILRAADHAGHAVKSVDTHGLAQRGGIVVSHIRIGDNLFSPLIPAGRADLVISLERHEALRATATMLKTRGQLIYYNTAWQPLPVRLNEAAEVTEKEIEALCRRRDVALTSVFRADLPDIRMQNMAVLANIQQRRMIPGIDLDHYRSAMADLMAGAMLEKNMAIFARRS
;
A
#
# COMPACT_ATOMS: atom_id res chain seq x y z
N MET A 1 -1.49 -15.94 14.15
CA MET A 1 -0.34 -15.89 13.20
C MET A 1 0.78 -15.01 13.75
N LYS A 2 2.07 -15.21 13.38
CA LYS A 2 3.14 -14.28 13.77
C LYS A 2 2.84 -12.89 13.18
N ALA A 3 3.14 -11.83 13.94
CA ALA A 3 2.94 -10.45 13.52
C ALA A 3 3.52 -10.17 12.13
N PHE A 4 2.67 -9.71 11.23
CA PHE A 4 2.98 -9.25 9.88
C PHE A 4 2.74 -7.74 9.81
N ASN A 5 3.80 -6.99 9.51
CA ASN A 5 3.82 -5.54 9.55
C ASN A 5 3.75 -4.97 8.12
N ILE A 6 2.75 -4.13 7.87
CA ILE A 6 2.52 -3.46 6.60
C ILE A 6 2.70 -1.96 6.80
N TYR A 7 3.62 -1.38 6.05
CA TYR A 7 3.80 0.07 5.99
C TYR A 7 3.22 0.60 4.68
N LEU A 8 2.04 1.21 4.76
CA LEU A 8 1.33 1.76 3.63
C LEU A 8 1.57 3.27 3.56
N THR A 9 1.97 3.78 2.41
CA THR A 9 2.32 5.21 2.24
C THR A 9 1.89 5.76 0.90
N GLY A 10 1.74 7.07 0.81
CA GLY A 10 1.36 7.75 -0.42
C GLY A 10 1.06 9.23 -0.18
N VAL A 11 0.54 9.86 -1.20
CA VAL A 11 0.10 11.25 -1.15
C VAL A 11 -1.40 11.33 -0.86
N GLY A 12 -1.81 12.28 -0.03
CA GLY A 12 -3.21 12.52 0.32
C GLY A 12 -4.09 12.66 -0.94
N GLY A 13 -5.20 11.91 -0.96
CA GLY A 13 -6.11 11.81 -2.11
C GLY A 13 -5.97 10.53 -2.95
N GLN A 14 -4.91 9.73 -2.75
CA GLN A 14 -4.69 8.49 -3.49
C GLN A 14 -5.47 7.27 -2.96
N GLY A 15 -6.23 7.43 -1.87
CA GLY A 15 -7.03 6.35 -1.30
C GLY A 15 -6.28 5.42 -0.33
N ILE A 16 -5.26 5.95 0.38
CA ILE A 16 -4.53 5.25 1.44
C ILE A 16 -5.48 4.70 2.51
N GLY A 17 -6.36 5.55 3.04
CA GLY A 17 -7.32 5.15 4.07
C GLY A 17 -8.26 4.03 3.63
N LEU A 18 -8.70 4.05 2.36
CA LEU A 18 -9.56 2.99 1.81
C LEU A 18 -8.82 1.65 1.73
N ILE A 19 -7.58 1.61 1.23
CA ILE A 19 -6.78 0.36 1.23
C ILE A 19 -6.55 -0.12 2.66
N SER A 20 -6.16 0.80 3.56
CA SER A 20 -5.89 0.46 4.96
C SER A 20 -7.09 -0.23 5.58
N GLU A 21 -8.27 0.38 5.47
CA GLU A 21 -9.52 -0.13 6.03
C GLU A 21 -9.95 -1.45 5.38
N ILE A 22 -9.74 -1.63 4.06
CA ILE A 22 -10.00 -2.92 3.40
C ILE A 22 -9.07 -4.02 3.97
N ILE A 23 -7.78 -3.73 4.15
CA ILE A 23 -6.83 -4.71 4.73
C ILE A 23 -7.21 -5.03 6.18
N LEU A 24 -7.59 -4.03 6.97
CA LEU A 24 -8.03 -4.19 8.36
C LEU A 24 -9.24 -5.13 8.45
N ARG A 25 -10.30 -4.86 7.67
CA ARG A 25 -11.50 -5.69 7.66
C ARG A 25 -11.25 -7.07 7.06
N ALA A 26 -10.38 -7.18 6.05
CA ALA A 26 -10.03 -8.47 5.49
C ALA A 26 -9.26 -9.33 6.51
N ALA A 27 -8.42 -8.72 7.35
CA ALA A 27 -7.77 -9.41 8.46
C ALA A 27 -8.78 -9.84 9.54
N ASP A 28 -9.75 -8.98 9.86
CA ASP A 28 -10.83 -9.27 10.81
C ASP A 28 -11.73 -10.42 10.33
N HIS A 29 -12.18 -10.39 9.07
CA HIS A 29 -12.92 -11.49 8.43
C HIS A 29 -12.13 -12.80 8.40
N ALA A 30 -10.80 -12.73 8.34
CA ALA A 30 -9.91 -13.88 8.41
C ALA A 30 -9.67 -14.40 9.85
N GLY A 31 -10.24 -13.73 10.86
CA GLY A 31 -10.09 -14.07 12.27
C GLY A 31 -8.74 -13.68 12.88
N HIS A 32 -7.99 -12.76 12.25
CA HIS A 32 -6.71 -12.30 12.77
C HIS A 32 -6.87 -11.02 13.59
N ALA A 33 -6.20 -10.96 14.75
CA ALA A 33 -6.08 -9.71 15.48
C ALA A 33 -5.33 -8.66 14.65
N VAL A 34 -5.80 -7.41 14.70
CA VAL A 34 -5.23 -6.33 13.91
C VAL A 34 -5.13 -5.04 14.72
N LYS A 35 -4.05 -4.28 14.51
CA LYS A 35 -3.87 -2.92 15.05
C LYS A 35 -3.33 -2.02 13.96
N SER A 36 -3.86 -0.80 13.88
CA SER A 36 -3.35 0.21 12.96
C SER A 36 -3.34 1.60 13.59
N VAL A 37 -2.46 2.44 13.07
CA VAL A 37 -2.49 3.88 13.28
C VAL A 37 -2.15 4.59 11.98
N ASP A 38 -2.96 5.57 11.64
CA ASP A 38 -2.72 6.47 10.52
C ASP A 38 -1.98 7.71 11.00
N THR A 39 -0.92 8.07 10.29
CA THR A 39 -0.18 9.30 10.50
C THR A 39 -0.38 10.18 9.27
N HIS A 40 -1.03 11.32 9.47
CA HIS A 40 -1.17 12.35 8.45
C HIS A 40 -0.19 13.48 8.75
N GLY A 41 0.53 13.96 7.73
CA GLY A 41 1.17 15.27 7.84
C GLY A 41 0.13 16.38 8.06
N LEU A 42 0.56 17.54 8.57
CA LEU A 42 -0.31 18.73 8.78
C LEU A 42 -1.09 19.16 7.52
N ALA A 43 -0.62 18.78 6.33
CA ALA A 43 -1.29 19.03 5.07
C ALA A 43 -2.24 17.87 4.69
N GLN A 44 -3.56 18.08 4.87
CA GLN A 44 -4.60 17.09 4.52
C GLN A 44 -4.71 16.80 3.01
N ARG A 45 -4.18 17.66 2.14
CA ARG A 45 -4.14 17.46 0.67
C ARG A 45 -2.74 17.74 0.15
N GLY A 46 -2.18 16.80 -0.63
CA GLY A 46 -0.81 16.87 -1.14
C GLY A 46 0.28 16.53 -0.11
N GLY A 47 -0.06 16.35 1.16
CA GLY A 47 0.85 15.85 2.18
C GLY A 47 1.02 14.34 2.12
N ILE A 48 2.09 13.87 2.76
CA ILE A 48 2.38 12.45 2.95
C ILE A 48 1.36 11.86 3.94
N VAL A 49 0.80 10.72 3.57
CA VAL A 49 -0.08 9.91 4.42
C VAL A 49 0.55 8.55 4.60
N VAL A 50 0.65 8.11 5.84
CA VAL A 50 1.20 6.82 6.24
C VAL A 50 0.16 6.07 7.06
N SER A 51 0.02 4.77 6.82
CA SER A 51 -0.69 3.85 7.71
C SER A 51 0.26 2.75 8.15
N HIS A 52 0.37 2.57 9.47
CA HIS A 52 1.01 1.41 10.06
C HIS A 52 -0.06 0.37 10.31
N ILE A 53 0.04 -0.82 9.71
CA ILE A 53 -0.92 -1.91 9.91
C ILE A 53 -0.16 -3.14 10.40
N ARG A 54 -0.63 -3.74 11.49
CA ARG A 54 -0.01 -4.92 12.08
C ARG A 54 -1.07 -6.00 12.26
N ILE A 55 -0.82 -7.18 11.71
CA ILE A 55 -1.77 -8.30 11.69
C ILE A 55 -1.14 -9.50 12.40
N GLY A 56 -1.89 -10.16 13.27
CA GLY A 56 -1.48 -11.36 13.99
C GLY A 56 -1.44 -11.18 15.51
N ASP A 57 -0.74 -12.10 16.18
CA ASP A 57 -0.80 -12.22 17.64
C ASP A 57 0.23 -11.30 18.33
N ASN A 58 0.02 -11.03 19.63
CA ASN A 58 0.95 -10.29 20.49
C ASN A 58 1.29 -8.86 20.00
N LEU A 59 0.29 -8.13 19.53
CA LEU A 59 0.42 -6.74 19.08
C LEU A 59 0.28 -5.77 20.26
N PHE A 60 1.40 -5.31 20.82
CA PHE A 60 1.38 -4.37 21.96
C PHE A 60 1.33 -2.88 21.56
N SER A 61 1.66 -2.55 20.31
CA SER A 61 1.64 -1.18 19.78
C SER A 61 1.27 -1.20 18.30
N PRO A 62 0.54 -0.19 17.79
CA PRO A 62 0.25 -0.08 16.35
C PRO A 62 1.47 0.36 15.53
N LEU A 63 2.47 0.98 16.14
CA LEU A 63 3.64 1.50 15.42
C LEU A 63 4.58 0.36 14.99
N ILE A 64 5.03 0.43 13.74
CA ILE A 64 6.03 -0.48 13.17
C ILE A 64 7.41 0.17 13.38
N PRO A 65 8.37 -0.51 14.02
CA PRO A 65 9.73 0.03 14.13
C PRO A 65 10.41 0.14 12.75
N ALA A 66 11.36 1.07 12.62
CA ALA A 66 12.16 1.23 11.41
C ALA A 66 12.87 -0.09 11.01
N GLY A 67 12.90 -0.38 9.71
CA GLY A 67 13.44 -1.62 9.16
C GLY A 67 12.71 -2.91 9.56
N ARG A 68 11.47 -2.83 10.06
CA ARG A 68 10.66 -4.00 10.50
C ARG A 68 9.38 -4.24 9.72
N ALA A 69 9.07 -3.45 8.69
CA ALA A 69 7.95 -3.75 7.80
C ALA A 69 8.26 -5.01 6.99
N ASP A 70 7.30 -5.94 6.91
CA ASP A 70 7.35 -7.12 6.07
C ASP A 70 6.91 -6.80 4.64
N LEU A 71 5.96 -5.88 4.52
CA LEU A 71 5.41 -5.37 3.27
C LEU A 71 5.39 -3.83 3.32
N VAL A 72 5.95 -3.19 2.30
CA VAL A 72 5.70 -1.78 2.00
C VAL A 72 4.74 -1.71 0.83
N ILE A 73 3.67 -0.94 1.00
CA ILE A 73 2.70 -0.60 -0.05
C ILE A 73 2.84 0.89 -0.31
N SER A 74 3.12 1.29 -1.55
CA SER A 74 3.17 2.71 -1.92
C SER A 74 2.24 3.04 -3.07
N LEU A 75 1.61 4.21 -3.03
CA LEU A 75 0.73 4.67 -4.10
C LEU A 75 1.41 5.64 -5.09
N GLU A 76 2.72 5.87 -4.93
CA GLU A 76 3.59 6.52 -5.92
C GLU A 76 5.09 6.15 -5.71
N ARG A 77 6.00 6.69 -6.55
CA ARG A 77 7.44 6.35 -6.59
C ARG A 77 8.30 6.92 -5.44
N HIS A 78 8.12 8.17 -5.01
CA HIS A 78 9.02 8.81 -4.04
C HIS A 78 8.89 8.21 -2.64
N GLU A 79 7.67 7.97 -2.23
CA GLU A 79 7.26 7.28 -1.01
C GLU A 79 7.68 5.82 -1.04
N ALA A 80 7.63 5.17 -2.22
CA ALA A 80 8.13 3.80 -2.38
C ALA A 80 9.63 3.74 -2.07
N LEU A 81 10.42 4.60 -2.70
CA LEU A 81 11.87 4.68 -2.47
C LEU A 81 12.18 4.97 -1.00
N ARG A 82 11.51 5.96 -0.41
CA ARG A 82 11.75 6.35 0.98
C ARG A 82 11.37 5.25 1.96
N ALA A 83 10.18 4.66 1.84
CA ALA A 83 9.71 3.62 2.74
C ALA A 83 10.54 2.33 2.63
N THR A 84 11.00 1.98 1.43
CA THR A 84 11.94 0.86 1.25
C THR A 84 13.29 1.13 1.92
N ALA A 85 13.77 2.37 1.92
CA ALA A 85 15.03 2.73 2.56
C ALA A 85 14.93 2.72 4.10
N THR A 86 13.80 3.14 4.67
CA THR A 86 13.68 3.40 6.12
C THR A 86 12.88 2.36 6.90
N MET A 87 11.85 1.77 6.29
CA MET A 87 10.87 0.94 7.02
C MET A 87 10.96 -0.54 6.66
N LEU A 88 11.29 -0.87 5.42
CA LEU A 88 11.29 -2.25 4.94
C LEU A 88 12.47 -3.05 5.50
N LYS A 89 12.19 -4.27 5.97
CA LYS A 89 13.23 -5.21 6.40
C LYS A 89 13.97 -5.82 5.19
N THR A 90 15.17 -6.35 5.40
CA THR A 90 15.84 -7.23 4.43
C THR A 90 14.95 -8.46 4.15
N ARG A 91 14.82 -8.88 2.88
CA ARG A 91 13.87 -9.94 2.45
C ARG A 91 12.40 -9.59 2.68
N GLY A 92 12.09 -8.30 2.81
CA GLY A 92 10.73 -7.79 2.74
C GLY A 92 10.23 -7.67 1.30
N GLN A 93 8.99 -7.24 1.14
CA GLN A 93 8.36 -7.03 -0.15
C GLN A 93 7.99 -5.55 -0.33
N LEU A 94 8.30 -4.97 -1.49
CA LEU A 94 7.78 -3.69 -1.94
C LEU A 94 6.74 -3.93 -3.04
N ILE A 95 5.58 -3.32 -2.90
CA ILE A 95 4.65 -3.09 -4.00
C ILE A 95 4.32 -1.61 -4.12
N TYR A 96 4.36 -1.07 -5.34
CA TYR A 96 3.99 0.33 -5.55
C TYR A 96 3.22 0.57 -6.85
N TYR A 97 2.42 1.63 -6.89
CA TYR A 97 1.85 2.14 -8.13
C TYR A 97 2.85 3.06 -8.84
N ASN A 98 3.21 2.72 -10.08
CA ASN A 98 4.20 3.44 -10.87
C ASN A 98 3.64 4.74 -11.44
N THR A 99 3.56 5.72 -10.56
CA THR A 99 3.26 7.11 -10.89
C THR A 99 4.22 8.00 -10.12
N ALA A 100 4.56 9.16 -10.67
CA ALA A 100 5.22 10.21 -9.90
C ALA A 100 4.20 11.29 -9.59
N TRP A 101 3.80 11.38 -8.33
CA TRP A 101 3.09 12.54 -7.86
C TRP A 101 4.12 13.63 -7.56
N GLN A 102 4.37 14.52 -8.53
CA GLN A 102 5.49 15.46 -8.45
C GLN A 102 5.31 16.45 -7.27
N PRO A 103 6.11 16.35 -6.20
CA PRO A 103 6.12 17.35 -5.15
C PRO A 103 6.63 18.68 -5.74
N LEU A 104 6.24 19.80 -5.11
CA LEU A 104 6.63 21.16 -5.55
C LEU A 104 8.11 21.31 -5.96
N PRO A 105 9.10 20.79 -5.20
CA PRO A 105 10.51 20.89 -5.59
C PRO A 105 10.85 20.23 -6.93
N VAL A 106 10.20 19.11 -7.28
CA VAL A 106 10.38 18.46 -8.60
C VAL A 106 9.79 19.33 -9.70
N ARG A 107 8.62 19.93 -9.45
CA ARG A 107 7.98 20.87 -10.39
C ARG A 107 8.78 22.15 -10.58
N LEU A 108 9.54 22.55 -9.56
CA LEU A 108 10.42 23.72 -9.55
C LEU A 108 11.85 23.41 -10.06
N ASN A 109 12.13 22.18 -10.50
CA ASN A 109 13.47 21.70 -10.88
C ASN A 109 14.53 21.80 -9.77
N GLU A 110 14.11 21.84 -8.51
CA GLU A 110 14.98 21.87 -7.32
C GLU A 110 15.37 20.46 -6.85
N ALA A 111 14.64 19.44 -7.30
CA ALA A 111 14.92 18.03 -7.03
C ALA A 111 14.63 17.16 -8.27
N ALA A 112 15.40 16.08 -8.44
CA ALA A 112 15.14 15.10 -9.48
C ALA A 112 13.94 14.21 -9.13
N GLU A 113 13.15 13.84 -10.13
CA GLU A 113 12.08 12.85 -9.99
C GLU A 113 12.68 11.47 -9.73
N VAL A 114 12.13 10.73 -8.76
CA VAL A 114 12.53 9.34 -8.50
C VAL A 114 12.16 8.45 -9.70
N THR A 115 13.14 7.76 -10.24
CA THR A 115 13.01 6.84 -11.37
C THR A 115 12.77 5.40 -10.88
N GLU A 116 12.17 4.58 -11.75
CA GLU A 116 12.01 3.14 -11.48
C GLU A 116 13.37 2.45 -11.26
N LYS A 117 14.40 2.87 -12.01
CA LYS A 117 15.76 2.34 -11.90
C LYS A 117 16.37 2.53 -10.51
N GLU A 118 16.07 3.65 -9.85
CA GLU A 118 16.53 3.91 -8.48
C GLU A 118 15.85 2.96 -7.48
N ILE A 119 14.55 2.73 -7.63
CA ILE A 119 13.79 1.78 -6.79
C ILE A 119 14.30 0.35 -7.00
N GLU A 120 14.50 -0.06 -8.26
CA GLU A 120 15.07 -1.37 -8.62
C GLU A 120 16.47 -1.57 -8.03
N ALA A 121 17.34 -0.57 -8.16
CA ALA A 121 18.69 -0.62 -7.63
C ALA A 121 18.71 -0.73 -6.10
N LEU A 122 17.83 0.01 -5.40
CA LEU A 122 17.67 -0.10 -3.95
C LEU A 122 17.15 -1.48 -3.54
N CYS A 123 16.11 -1.98 -4.19
CA CYS A 123 15.53 -3.29 -3.87
C CYS A 123 16.56 -4.41 -4.06
N ARG A 124 17.32 -4.39 -5.16
CA ARG A 124 18.41 -5.33 -5.41
C ARG A 124 19.49 -5.28 -4.34
N ARG A 125 19.92 -4.07 -3.94
CA ARG A 125 20.93 -3.89 -2.88
C ARG A 125 20.47 -4.38 -1.51
N ARG A 126 19.15 -4.36 -1.24
CA ARG A 126 18.56 -4.69 0.07
C ARG A 126 17.96 -6.09 0.14
N ASP A 127 18.08 -6.89 -0.93
CA ASP A 127 17.46 -8.22 -1.06
C ASP A 127 15.94 -8.13 -0.81
N VAL A 128 15.27 -7.21 -1.52
CA VAL A 128 13.83 -6.95 -1.41
C VAL A 128 13.11 -7.42 -2.67
N ALA A 129 12.00 -8.13 -2.50
CA ALA A 129 11.14 -8.48 -3.62
C ALA A 129 10.36 -7.25 -4.10
N LEU A 130 10.35 -7.01 -5.41
CA LEU A 130 9.78 -5.81 -6.02
C LEU A 130 8.58 -6.14 -6.91
N THR A 131 7.47 -5.44 -6.72
CA THR A 131 6.31 -5.42 -7.63
C THR A 131 5.97 -3.99 -8.01
N SER A 132 6.14 -3.64 -9.29
CA SER A 132 5.67 -2.38 -9.87
C SER A 132 4.29 -2.61 -10.49
N VAL A 133 3.33 -1.73 -10.20
CA VAL A 133 1.97 -1.79 -10.73
C VAL A 133 1.68 -0.55 -11.55
N PHE A 134 1.25 -0.73 -12.80
CA PHE A 134 0.77 0.36 -13.64
C PHE A 134 -0.42 -0.11 -14.45
N ARG A 135 -1.43 0.75 -14.60
CA ARG A 135 -2.59 0.48 -15.47
C ARG A 135 -3.00 1.73 -16.23
N ALA A 136 -2.77 1.70 -17.54
CA ALA A 136 -3.19 2.76 -18.45
C ALA A 136 -4.71 2.80 -18.69
N ASP A 137 -5.41 1.69 -18.44
CA ASP A 137 -6.83 1.49 -18.72
C ASP A 137 -7.75 1.71 -17.51
N LEU A 138 -7.26 2.40 -16.47
CA LEU A 138 -8.10 2.73 -15.32
C LEU A 138 -9.22 3.70 -15.76
N PRO A 139 -10.49 3.40 -15.46
CA PRO A 139 -11.60 4.33 -15.75
C PRO A 139 -11.47 5.67 -15.03
N ASP A 140 -10.79 5.67 -13.88
CA ASP A 140 -10.50 6.84 -13.07
C ASP A 140 -9.14 6.66 -12.39
N ILE A 141 -8.26 7.66 -12.51
CA ILE A 141 -6.91 7.65 -11.92
C ILE A 141 -6.93 7.45 -10.40
N ARG A 142 -8.03 7.81 -9.73
CA ARG A 142 -8.22 7.64 -8.28
C ARG A 142 -8.35 6.18 -7.88
N MET A 143 -8.55 5.27 -8.84
CA MET A 143 -8.70 3.83 -8.61
C MET A 143 -7.38 3.06 -8.69
N GLN A 144 -6.24 3.76 -8.76
CA GLN A 144 -4.90 3.17 -8.66
C GLN A 144 -4.73 2.30 -7.41
N ASN A 145 -5.40 2.67 -6.32
CA ASN A 145 -5.41 1.95 -5.07
C ASN A 145 -5.98 0.53 -5.21
N MET A 146 -7.04 0.35 -5.99
CA MET A 146 -7.62 -0.96 -6.28
C MET A 146 -6.70 -1.82 -7.15
N ALA A 147 -5.96 -1.22 -8.09
CA ALA A 147 -4.99 -1.96 -8.91
C ALA A 147 -3.84 -2.53 -8.06
N VAL A 148 -3.35 -1.75 -7.08
CA VAL A 148 -2.36 -2.23 -6.10
C VAL A 148 -2.94 -3.34 -5.23
N LEU A 149 -4.15 -3.13 -4.69
CA LEU A 149 -4.82 -4.14 -3.85
C LEU A 149 -5.07 -5.46 -4.60
N ALA A 150 -5.43 -5.39 -5.89
CA ALA A 150 -5.58 -6.57 -6.76
C ALA A 150 -4.28 -7.39 -6.82
N ASN A 151 -3.14 -6.73 -7.00
CA ASN A 151 -1.84 -7.39 -7.05
C ASN A 151 -1.45 -8.01 -5.70
N ILE A 152 -1.73 -7.32 -4.59
CA ILE A 152 -1.51 -7.84 -3.22
C ILE A 152 -2.26 -9.16 -3.04
N GLN A 153 -3.54 -9.19 -3.41
CA GLN A 153 -4.38 -10.37 -3.29
C GLN A 153 -3.91 -11.49 -4.24
N GLN A 154 -3.66 -11.19 -5.51
CA GLN A 154 -3.28 -12.19 -6.52
C GLN A 154 -1.94 -12.87 -6.20
N ARG A 155 -1.00 -12.10 -5.64
CA ARG A 155 0.32 -12.59 -5.23
C ARG A 155 0.33 -13.15 -3.81
N ARG A 156 -0.81 -13.11 -3.10
CA ARG A 156 -0.96 -13.53 -1.69
C ARG A 156 0.12 -12.90 -0.79
N MET A 157 0.33 -11.60 -0.94
CA MET A 157 1.41 -10.89 -0.23
C MET A 157 1.15 -10.76 1.28
N ILE A 158 -0.10 -10.89 1.72
CA ILE A 158 -0.50 -10.87 3.14
C ILE A 158 -0.90 -12.30 3.56
N PRO A 159 -0.12 -12.98 4.43
CA PRO A 159 -0.41 -14.35 4.82
C PRO A 159 -1.75 -14.48 5.55
N GLY A 160 -2.51 -15.53 5.23
CA GLY A 160 -3.76 -15.85 5.93
C GLY A 160 -4.95 -14.97 5.53
N ILE A 161 -4.83 -14.14 4.49
CA ILE A 161 -5.94 -13.36 3.93
C ILE A 161 -6.17 -13.77 2.48
N ASP A 162 -7.32 -14.37 2.20
CA ASP A 162 -7.72 -14.82 0.88
C ASP A 162 -8.73 -13.88 0.20
N LEU A 163 -9.04 -14.19 -1.06
CA LEU A 163 -9.92 -13.39 -1.93
C LEU A 163 -11.26 -13.05 -1.27
N ASP A 164 -11.90 -14.03 -0.62
CA ASP A 164 -13.23 -13.83 -0.05
C ASP A 164 -13.20 -12.86 1.15
N HIS A 165 -12.11 -12.83 1.93
CA HIS A 165 -11.95 -11.84 2.98
C HIS A 165 -11.86 -10.40 2.43
N TYR A 166 -11.12 -10.20 1.33
CA TYR A 166 -11.08 -8.91 0.65
C TYR A 166 -12.45 -8.52 0.08
N ARG A 167 -13.20 -9.49 -0.47
CA ARG A 167 -14.53 -9.23 -1.01
C ARG A 167 -15.52 -8.81 0.09
N SER A 168 -15.53 -9.50 1.22
CA SER A 168 -16.35 -9.13 2.38
C SER A 168 -15.96 -7.73 2.89
N ALA A 169 -14.66 -7.48 3.07
CA ALA A 169 -14.16 -6.17 3.49
C ALA A 169 -14.58 -5.02 2.55
N MET A 170 -14.52 -5.24 1.23
CA MET A 170 -14.97 -4.25 0.25
C MET A 170 -16.48 -4.03 0.31
N ALA A 171 -17.27 -5.09 0.50
CA ALA A 171 -18.72 -5.01 0.62
C ALA A 171 -19.17 -4.31 1.90
N ASP A 172 -18.39 -4.38 2.99
CA ASP A 172 -18.70 -3.64 4.22
C ASP A 172 -18.45 -2.13 4.10
N LEU A 173 -17.62 -1.72 3.14
CA LEU A 173 -17.16 -0.32 2.99
C LEU A 173 -17.86 0.44 1.87
N MET A 174 -18.37 -0.28 0.88
CA MET A 174 -18.91 0.30 -0.34
C MET A 174 -20.17 -0.47 -0.74
N ALA A 175 -21.11 0.23 -1.37
CA ALA A 175 -22.32 -0.38 -1.92
C ALA A 175 -22.64 0.15 -3.32
N GLY A 176 -23.53 -0.56 -4.02
CA GLY A 176 -24.01 -0.20 -5.36
C GLY A 176 -22.89 0.02 -6.38
N ALA A 177 -23.05 1.04 -7.22
CA ALA A 177 -22.13 1.32 -8.33
C ALA A 177 -20.68 1.57 -7.89
N MET A 178 -20.44 2.06 -6.66
CA MET A 178 -19.08 2.25 -6.15
C MET A 178 -18.41 0.90 -5.89
N LEU A 179 -19.10 -0.03 -5.25
CA LEU A 179 -18.59 -1.38 -5.01
C LEU A 179 -18.33 -2.10 -6.33
N GLU A 180 -19.30 -2.06 -7.26
CA GLU A 180 -19.20 -2.74 -8.56
C GLU A 180 -17.96 -2.27 -9.35
N LYS A 181 -17.74 -0.95 -9.44
CA LYS A 181 -16.59 -0.39 -10.17
C LYS A 181 -15.26 -0.76 -9.52
N ASN A 182 -15.15 -0.67 -8.19
CA ASN A 182 -13.92 -1.05 -7.48
C ASN A 182 -13.66 -2.55 -7.58
N MET A 183 -14.70 -3.39 -7.45
CA MET A 183 -14.61 -4.83 -7.57
C MET A 183 -14.20 -5.26 -8.98
N ALA A 184 -14.68 -4.57 -10.02
CA ALA A 184 -14.29 -4.83 -11.39
C ALA A 184 -12.79 -4.60 -11.64
N ILE A 185 -12.17 -3.61 -10.97
CA ILE A 185 -10.72 -3.39 -11.05
C ILE A 185 -9.98 -4.43 -10.20
N PHE A 186 -10.48 -4.69 -8.99
CA PHE A 186 -9.89 -5.65 -8.05
C PHE A 186 -9.83 -7.08 -8.61
N ALA A 187 -10.88 -7.51 -9.33
CA ALA A 187 -10.96 -8.85 -9.90
C ALA A 187 -10.13 -9.04 -11.18
N ARG A 188 -9.66 -7.97 -11.83
CA ARG A 188 -8.88 -8.06 -13.06
C ARG A 188 -7.44 -8.49 -12.76
N ARG A 189 -6.94 -9.45 -13.53
CA ARG A 189 -5.51 -9.80 -13.52
C ARG A 189 -4.71 -8.66 -14.15
N SER A 190 -3.58 -8.34 -13.52
CA SER A 190 -2.61 -7.32 -13.97
C SER A 190 -1.61 -7.91 -14.95
#